data_AF-K7FPE4-F1
#
_entry.id   AF-K7FPE4-F1
#
_cell.length_a   1.000
_cell.length_b   1.000
_cell.length_c   1.000
_cell.angle_alpha   90.00
_cell.angle_beta   90.00
_cell.angle_gamma   90.00
#
_symmetry.space_group_name_H-M   'P 1'
#
loop_
_entity.id
_entity.type
_entity.pdbx_description
1 polymer ?
#
loop_
_entity_poly.entity_id
_entity_poly.type
_entity_poly.pdbx_seq_one_letter_code
_entity_poly.pdbx_strand_id
1 'polypeptide(L)'
;MTGLRVSNSEMDNLTVDWPGESVQIPDGIDWRKKGYVTSVKNQGSCGSCWAFSAVGALEGQLKKKTGRLLSLSPQNLVDCTRSYGNDGCSGGYMTNAFRYVIDNNGIDSEKSYPYEGQNKNCRYKTSGRVATCVSYKTVPMGNETYLEKTVASVGPVSVAIDASLSSFHHYHKGKNCFLSRYFPRPT
;
A
#
# COMPACT_ATOMS: atom_id res chain seq x y z
N MET A 1 -6.59 23.42 -8.21
CA MET A 1 -8.07 23.51 -8.18
C MET A 1 -8.60 22.17 -7.71
N THR A 2 -9.44 22.20 -6.65
CA THR A 2 -10.30 21.14 -6.10
C THR A 2 -9.64 19.76 -5.91
N GLY A 3 -9.14 19.36 -4.74
CA GLY A 3 -9.79 19.47 -3.43
C GLY A 3 -10.94 18.46 -3.31
N LEU A 4 -10.65 17.16 -3.38
CA LEU A 4 -11.64 16.12 -3.12
C LEU A 4 -11.90 16.06 -1.61
N ARG A 5 -12.97 16.72 -1.17
CA ARG A 5 -13.53 16.55 0.19
C ARG A 5 -14.33 15.25 0.19
N VAL A 6 -13.85 14.24 0.91
CA VAL A 6 -14.65 13.08 1.29
C VAL A 6 -15.35 13.43 2.59
N SER A 7 -16.68 13.29 2.63
CA SER A 7 -17.52 13.63 3.78
C SER A 7 -17.24 12.72 4.98
N ASN A 8 -17.11 13.32 6.16
CA ASN A 8 -16.86 12.65 7.45
C ASN A 8 -17.91 11.59 7.86
N SER A 9 -19.03 11.47 7.15
CA SER A 9 -20.15 10.59 7.50
C SER A 9 -19.96 9.11 7.20
N GLU A 10 -18.92 8.71 6.46
CA GLU A 10 -18.63 7.30 6.19
C GLU A 10 -17.70 6.66 7.24
N MET A 11 -17.17 7.45 8.18
CA MET A 11 -16.21 6.99 9.19
C MET A 11 -16.86 6.51 10.50
N ASP A 12 -18.16 6.79 10.70
CA ASP A 12 -18.81 6.65 12.01
C ASP A 12 -19.49 5.29 12.27
N ASN A 13 -19.59 4.39 11.28
CA ASN A 13 -20.42 3.18 11.41
C ASN A 13 -19.73 1.83 11.13
N LEU A 14 -18.41 1.72 11.28
CA LEU A 14 -17.73 0.42 11.20
C LEU A 14 -17.08 0.04 12.54
N THR A 15 -17.90 -0.55 13.42
CA THR A 15 -17.49 -1.26 14.63
C THR A 15 -16.79 -2.58 14.27
N VAL A 16 -15.49 -2.52 14.00
CA VAL A 16 -14.62 -3.72 13.98
C VAL A 16 -13.28 -3.36 14.61
N ASP A 17 -12.89 -4.14 15.63
CA ASP A 17 -11.68 -4.00 16.47
C ASP A 17 -10.53 -3.27 15.79
N TRP A 18 -10.30 -2.06 16.28
CA TRP A 18 -9.07 -1.30 16.09
C TRP A 18 -8.03 -1.85 17.07
N PRO A 19 -6.71 -1.72 16.81
CA PRO A 19 -5.73 -2.01 17.85
C PRO A 19 -6.09 -1.16 19.07
N GLY A 20 -6.61 -1.82 20.11
CA GLY A 20 -7.09 -1.15 21.32
C GLY A 20 -5.99 -0.30 21.94
N GLU A 21 -6.37 0.60 22.84
CA GLU A 21 -5.41 1.46 23.55
C GLU A 21 -4.27 0.68 24.22
N SER A 22 -4.47 -0.61 24.49
CA SER A 22 -3.56 -1.54 25.17
C SER A 22 -2.52 -2.26 24.30
N VAL A 23 -2.36 -1.93 23.01
CA VAL A 23 -1.29 -2.53 22.19
C VAL A 23 0.09 -2.10 22.72
N GLN A 24 0.80 -3.04 23.34
CA GLN A 24 2.21 -2.88 23.68
C GLN A 24 3.03 -2.78 22.40
N ILE A 25 3.59 -1.60 22.15
CA ILE A 25 4.42 -1.32 20.98
C ILE A 25 5.86 -1.64 21.37
N PRO A 26 6.56 -2.55 20.66
CA PRO A 26 7.98 -2.76 20.90
C PRO A 26 8.78 -1.53 20.47
N ASP A 27 9.89 -1.23 21.15
CA ASP A 27 10.80 -0.11 20.83
C ASP A 27 11.31 -0.11 19.37
N GLY A 28 11.24 -1.26 18.71
CA GLY A 28 11.52 -1.37 17.29
C GLY A 28 10.92 -2.63 16.68
N ILE A 29 10.38 -2.49 15.47
CA ILE A 29 9.91 -3.61 14.66
C ILE A 29 10.52 -3.57 13.27
N ASP A 30 11.04 -4.73 12.83
CA ASP A 30 11.55 -4.92 11.47
C ASP A 30 10.89 -6.17 10.85
N TRP A 31 9.89 -5.93 10.01
CA TRP A 31 9.14 -6.99 9.32
C TRP A 31 10.01 -7.78 8.33
N ARG A 32 11.15 -7.24 7.89
CA ARG A 32 12.11 -7.96 7.03
C ARG A 32 12.74 -9.13 7.80
N LYS A 33 13.15 -8.89 9.04
CA LYS A 33 13.72 -9.93 9.93
C LYS A 33 12.70 -11.03 10.28
N LYS A 34 11.41 -10.71 10.22
CA LYS A 34 10.31 -11.66 10.43
C LYS A 34 9.91 -12.41 9.14
N GLY A 35 10.46 -12.06 7.98
CA GLY A 35 10.16 -12.69 6.70
C GLY A 35 8.83 -12.29 6.08
N TYR A 36 8.35 -11.06 6.33
CA TYR A 36 7.08 -10.51 5.82
C TYR A 36 7.26 -9.60 4.61
N VAL A 37 8.49 -9.39 4.14
CA VAL A 37 8.84 -8.42 3.10
C VAL A 37 9.59 -9.15 2.00
N THR A 38 9.12 -9.04 0.76
CA THR A 38 9.83 -9.61 -0.41
C THR A 38 11.09 -8.80 -0.73
N SER A 39 11.85 -9.24 -1.73
CA SER A 39 12.92 -8.42 -2.30
C SER A 39 12.39 -7.08 -2.81
N VAL A 40 13.23 -6.06 -2.76
CA VAL A 40 12.97 -4.75 -3.39
C VAL A 40 12.75 -4.95 -4.89
N LYS A 41 11.78 -4.22 -5.45
CA LYS A 41 11.41 -4.25 -6.88
C LYS A 41 11.70 -2.89 -7.53
N ASN A 42 11.65 -2.82 -8.86
CA ASN A 42 11.91 -1.59 -9.63
C ASN A 42 10.72 -1.26 -10.54
N GLN A 43 10.10 -0.09 -10.33
CA GLN A 43 8.99 0.40 -11.15
C GLN A 43 9.42 1.05 -12.47
N GLY A 44 10.71 1.33 -12.64
CA GLY A 44 11.23 2.04 -13.82
C GLY A 44 10.60 3.42 -13.99
N SER A 45 10.31 3.79 -15.24
CA SER A 45 9.72 5.08 -15.61
C SER A 45 8.19 5.13 -15.49
N CYS A 46 7.55 4.04 -15.07
CA CYS A 46 6.10 3.97 -14.90
C CYS A 46 5.70 4.49 -13.51
N GLY A 47 4.74 5.42 -13.46
CA GLY A 47 4.15 5.99 -12.23
C GLY A 47 3.25 5.00 -11.47
N SER A 48 3.76 3.80 -11.20
CA SER A 48 3.04 2.67 -10.60
C SER A 48 3.43 2.41 -9.14
N CYS A 49 4.08 3.36 -8.47
CA CYS A 49 4.47 3.26 -7.05
C CYS A 49 3.30 2.83 -6.15
N TRP A 50 2.09 3.29 -6.45
CA TRP A 50 0.86 2.90 -5.77
C TRP A 50 0.58 1.39 -5.86
N ALA A 51 0.85 0.77 -7.01
CA ALA A 51 0.65 -0.67 -7.21
C ALA A 51 1.67 -1.48 -6.39
N PHE A 52 2.94 -1.07 -6.40
CA PHE A 52 3.98 -1.68 -5.57
C PHE A 52 3.70 -1.53 -4.07
N SER A 53 3.25 -0.34 -3.65
CA SER A 53 2.88 -0.06 -2.27
C SER A 53 1.71 -0.95 -1.81
N ALA A 54 0.68 -1.10 -2.65
CA ALA A 54 -0.46 -1.97 -2.36
C ALA A 54 -0.04 -3.46 -2.30
N VAL A 55 0.73 -3.93 -3.27
CA VAL A 55 1.27 -5.29 -3.31
C VAL A 55 2.09 -5.60 -2.05
N GLY A 56 3.00 -4.72 -1.64
CA GLY A 56 3.83 -4.95 -0.45
C GLY A 56 3.03 -5.13 0.85
N ALA A 57 1.93 -4.39 1.01
CA ALA A 57 1.02 -4.57 2.14
C ALA A 57 0.25 -5.91 2.06
N LEU A 58 -0.24 -6.28 0.88
CA LEU A 58 -0.93 -7.55 0.65
C LEU A 58 0.00 -8.75 0.85
N GLU A 59 1.26 -8.67 0.41
CA GLU A 59 2.29 -9.70 0.61
C GLU A 59 2.55 -9.93 2.10
N GLY A 60 2.65 -8.85 2.89
CA GLY A 60 2.79 -8.93 4.34
C GLY A 60 1.60 -9.64 5.00
N GLN A 61 0.37 -9.33 4.58
CA GLN A 61 -0.83 -10.00 5.09
C GLN A 61 -0.95 -11.46 4.62
N LEU A 62 -0.53 -11.76 3.38
CA LEU A 62 -0.46 -13.13 2.87
C LEU A 62 0.48 -13.98 3.73
N LYS A 63 1.68 -13.45 4.03
CA LYS A 63 2.63 -14.13 4.93
C LYS A 63 2.03 -14.31 6.32
N LYS A 64 1.37 -13.29 6.87
CA LYS A 64 0.72 -13.35 8.19
C LYS A 64 -0.31 -14.48 8.27
N LYS A 65 -1.14 -14.61 7.24
CA LYS A 65 -2.28 -15.53 7.23
C LYS A 65 -1.93 -16.96 6.83
N THR A 66 -0.97 -17.12 5.92
CA THR A 66 -0.67 -18.43 5.30
C THR A 66 0.70 -18.99 5.69
N GLY A 67 1.57 -18.18 6.31
CA GLY A 67 2.97 -18.53 6.55
C GLY A 67 3.84 -18.50 5.30
N ARG A 68 3.30 -18.23 4.11
CA ARG A 68 4.03 -18.20 2.84
C ARG A 68 4.24 -16.77 2.36
N LEU A 69 5.48 -16.44 2.01
CA LEU A 69 5.82 -15.17 1.36
C LEU A 69 5.89 -15.41 -0.14
N LEU A 70 4.96 -14.83 -0.89
CA LEU A 70 4.91 -14.90 -2.35
C LEU A 70 4.90 -13.49 -2.91
N SER A 71 5.57 -13.27 -4.04
CA SER A 71 5.47 -11.99 -4.74
C SER A 71 4.16 -11.88 -5.52
N LEU A 72 3.40 -10.82 -5.28
CA LEU A 72 2.16 -10.51 -6.00
C LEU A 72 2.46 -9.59 -7.19
N SER A 73 1.55 -9.55 -8.16
CA SER A 73 1.73 -8.80 -9.40
C SER A 73 1.26 -7.34 -9.27
N PRO A 74 2.18 -6.34 -9.26
CA PRO A 74 1.81 -4.95 -9.44
C PRO A 74 1.26 -4.69 -10.86
N GLN A 75 1.66 -5.46 -11.87
CA GLN A 75 1.14 -5.30 -13.24
C GLN A 75 -0.35 -5.63 -13.33
N ASN A 76 -0.80 -6.66 -12.61
CA ASN A 76 -2.22 -6.96 -12.49
C ASN A 76 -2.98 -5.72 -11.99
N LEU A 77 -2.45 -5.00 -11.01
CA LEU A 77 -3.08 -3.77 -10.53
C LEU A 77 -3.02 -2.66 -11.59
N VAL A 78 -1.86 -2.42 -12.19
CA VAL A 78 -1.67 -1.40 -13.24
C VAL A 78 -2.69 -1.56 -14.38
N ASP A 79 -2.90 -2.79 -14.84
CA ASP A 79 -3.74 -3.07 -16.00
C ASP A 79 -5.25 -3.16 -15.66
N CYS A 80 -5.60 -3.62 -14.45
CA CYS A 80 -6.99 -4.00 -14.13
C CYS A 80 -7.77 -3.00 -13.26
N THR A 81 -7.13 -1.93 -12.76
CA THR A 81 -7.77 -1.02 -11.80
C THR A 81 -8.25 0.31 -12.39
N ARG A 82 -8.32 0.43 -13.72
CA ARG A 82 -8.81 1.64 -14.39
C ARG A 82 -10.24 2.01 -14.02
N SER A 83 -11.14 1.04 -14.03
CA SER A 83 -12.54 1.22 -13.57
C SER A 83 -12.66 1.57 -12.09
N TYR A 84 -11.58 1.39 -11.32
CA TYR A 84 -11.51 1.72 -9.90
C TYR A 84 -10.90 3.09 -9.62
N GLY A 85 -10.54 3.86 -10.66
CA GLY A 85 -10.02 5.23 -10.55
C GLY A 85 -8.50 5.34 -10.52
N ASN A 86 -7.76 4.27 -10.83
CA ASN A 86 -6.32 4.35 -11.09
C ASN A 86 -6.06 4.56 -12.58
N ASP A 87 -4.92 5.14 -12.95
CA ASP A 87 -4.56 5.41 -14.35
C ASP A 87 -3.23 4.72 -14.74
N GLY A 88 -3.04 3.50 -14.24
CA GLY A 88 -1.88 2.68 -14.55
C GLY A 88 -0.55 3.40 -14.28
N CYS A 89 0.25 3.63 -15.32
CA CYS A 89 1.52 4.36 -15.24
C CYS A 89 1.40 5.87 -15.03
N SER A 90 0.21 6.48 -15.11
CA SER A 90 0.03 7.90 -14.81
C SER A 90 -0.24 8.17 -13.33
N GLY A 91 -0.42 7.12 -12.52
CA GLY A 91 -0.68 7.23 -11.08
C GLY A 91 -1.93 6.48 -10.63
N GLY A 92 -2.16 6.52 -9.33
CA GLY A 92 -3.24 5.78 -8.69
C GLY A 92 -3.09 5.78 -7.17
N TYR A 93 -4.02 5.10 -6.50
CA TYR A 93 -4.06 4.99 -5.05
C TYR A 93 -4.18 3.53 -4.61
N MET A 94 -3.54 3.22 -3.48
CA MET A 94 -3.52 1.88 -2.89
C MET A 94 -4.92 1.40 -2.49
N THR A 95 -5.79 2.31 -2.02
CA THR A 95 -7.17 1.99 -1.63
C THR A 95 -8.00 1.49 -2.81
N ASN A 96 -7.86 2.11 -3.99
CA ASN A 96 -8.51 1.65 -5.23
C ASN A 96 -8.01 0.27 -5.63
N ALA A 97 -6.71 0.00 -5.45
CA ALA A 97 -6.14 -1.32 -5.69
C ALA A 97 -6.70 -2.36 -4.72
N PHE A 98 -6.80 -2.06 -3.43
CA PHE A 98 -7.38 -2.98 -2.45
C PHE A 98 -8.86 -3.27 -2.75
N ARG A 99 -9.64 -2.25 -3.10
CA ARG A 99 -11.04 -2.42 -3.52
C ARG A 99 -11.16 -3.35 -4.73
N TYR A 100 -10.30 -3.17 -5.74
CA TYR A 100 -10.23 -4.12 -6.86
C TYR A 100 -9.93 -5.54 -6.40
N VAL A 101 -8.93 -5.78 -5.54
CA VAL A 101 -8.58 -7.14 -5.11
C VAL A 101 -9.71 -7.80 -4.31
N ILE A 102 -10.48 -7.01 -3.56
CA ILE A 102 -11.70 -7.46 -2.86
C ILE A 102 -12.76 -7.89 -3.88
N ASP A 103 -13.14 -7.00 -4.79
CA ASP A 103 -14.22 -7.23 -5.76
C ASP A 103 -13.87 -8.31 -6.79
N ASN A 104 -12.60 -8.34 -7.23
CA ASN A 104 -12.05 -9.33 -8.15
C ASN A 104 -11.85 -10.71 -7.49
N ASN A 105 -12.01 -10.78 -6.17
CA ASN A 105 -11.77 -11.97 -5.34
C ASN A 105 -10.38 -12.58 -5.61
N GLY A 106 -9.37 -11.73 -5.75
CA GLY A 106 -8.02 -12.19 -5.99
C GLY A 106 -7.06 -11.21 -6.65
N ILE A 107 -5.78 -11.55 -6.54
CA ILE A 107 -4.67 -10.95 -7.27
C ILE A 107 -3.69 -12.04 -7.70
N ASP A 108 -3.13 -11.87 -8.89
CA ASP A 108 -2.16 -12.79 -9.46
C ASP A 108 -0.77 -12.69 -8.81
N SER A 109 0.00 -13.77 -8.93
CA SER A 109 1.42 -13.75 -8.57
C SER A 109 2.25 -12.98 -9.60
N GLU A 110 3.39 -12.45 -9.17
CA GLU A 110 4.38 -11.86 -10.09
C GLU A 110 4.82 -12.86 -11.17
N LYS A 111 4.90 -14.16 -10.82
CA LYS A 111 5.29 -15.21 -11.77
C LYS A 111 4.26 -15.43 -12.88
N SER A 112 2.97 -15.38 -12.54
CA SER A 112 1.88 -15.58 -13.51
C SER A 112 1.54 -14.33 -14.30
N TYR A 113 1.83 -13.15 -13.74
CA TYR A 113 1.57 -11.86 -14.36
C TYR A 113 2.78 -10.92 -14.10
N PRO A 114 3.87 -11.06 -14.87
CA PRO A 114 5.10 -10.30 -14.65
C PRO A 114 4.94 -8.79 -14.87
N TYR A 115 5.77 -8.01 -14.17
CA TYR A 115 5.84 -6.57 -14.36
C TYR A 115 6.51 -6.15 -15.66
N GLU A 116 5.84 -5.27 -16.40
CA GLU A 116 6.29 -4.78 -17.71
C GLU A 116 6.56 -3.26 -17.74
N GLY A 117 6.19 -2.52 -16.69
CA GLY A 117 6.47 -1.07 -16.62
C GLY A 117 5.73 -0.24 -17.66
N GLN A 118 4.58 -0.71 -18.13
CA GLN A 118 3.77 -0.03 -19.14
C GLN A 118 2.29 -0.40 -19.00
N ASN A 119 1.42 0.46 -19.51
CA ASN A 119 -0.02 0.19 -19.54
C ASN A 119 -0.33 -0.92 -20.56
N LYS A 120 -1.07 -1.95 -20.14
CA LYS A 120 -1.63 -2.96 -21.03
C LYS A 120 -3.11 -3.19 -20.71
N ASN A 121 -3.73 -4.05 -21.52
CA ASN A 121 -5.06 -4.58 -21.20
C ASN A 121 -4.96 -5.51 -19.98
N CYS A 122 -6.02 -5.52 -19.16
CA CYS A 122 -6.14 -6.45 -18.04
C CYS A 122 -6.14 -7.91 -18.53
N ARG A 123 -5.27 -8.73 -17.93
CA ARG A 123 -5.10 -10.16 -18.27
C ARG A 123 -5.22 -11.07 -17.04
N TYR A 124 -5.91 -10.62 -15.99
CA TYR A 124 -6.09 -11.41 -14.77
C TYR A 124 -6.70 -12.77 -15.11
N LYS A 125 -6.16 -13.83 -14.49
CA LYS A 125 -6.69 -15.19 -14.62
C LYS A 125 -6.81 -15.82 -13.26
N THR A 126 -7.95 -16.46 -12.97
CA THR A 126 -8.16 -17.18 -11.70
C THR A 126 -7.10 -18.25 -11.43
N SER A 127 -6.48 -18.82 -12.48
CA SER A 127 -5.36 -19.78 -12.37
C SER A 127 -4.05 -19.16 -11.86
N GLY A 128 -3.87 -17.84 -12.00
CA GLY A 128 -2.71 -17.09 -11.51
C GLY A 128 -2.87 -16.56 -10.09
N ARG A 129 -4.08 -16.64 -9.53
CA ARG A 129 -4.43 -16.09 -8.22
C ARG A 129 -3.65 -16.76 -7.10
N VAL A 130 -2.99 -15.97 -6.26
CA VAL A 130 -2.26 -16.46 -5.08
C VAL A 130 -2.62 -15.77 -3.77
N ALA A 131 -3.38 -14.67 -3.82
CA ALA A 131 -3.87 -13.97 -2.65
C ALA A 131 -5.26 -13.38 -2.90
N THR A 132 -6.01 -13.16 -1.82
CA THR A 132 -7.29 -12.43 -1.80
C THR A 132 -7.25 -11.37 -0.71
N CYS A 133 -8.13 -10.37 -0.81
CA CYS A 133 -8.34 -9.34 0.19
C CYS A 133 -9.80 -9.35 0.61
N VAL A 134 -10.08 -9.26 1.90
CA VAL A 134 -11.46 -9.21 2.42
C VAL A 134 -11.89 -7.77 2.70
N SER A 135 -10.98 -6.96 3.22
CA SER A 135 -11.24 -5.57 3.60
C SER A 135 -9.92 -4.81 3.71
N TYR A 136 -9.97 -3.49 3.58
CA TYR A 136 -8.88 -2.60 3.99
C TYR A 136 -9.38 -1.62 5.06
N LYS A 137 -8.44 -1.07 5.84
CA LYS A 137 -8.70 0.05 6.77
C LYS A 137 -7.72 1.17 6.47
N THR A 138 -8.13 2.40 6.73
CA THR A 138 -7.27 3.59 6.62
C THR A 138 -6.80 4.02 8.01
N VAL A 139 -5.55 4.46 8.08
CA VAL A 139 -5.01 5.14 9.26
C VAL A 139 -5.48 6.60 9.23
N PRO A 140 -5.96 7.17 10.36
CA PRO A 140 -6.34 8.58 10.40
C PRO A 140 -5.20 9.50 9.94
N MET A 141 -5.53 10.49 9.12
CA MET A 141 -4.55 11.38 8.51
C MET A 141 -3.69 12.07 9.57
N GLY A 142 -2.36 12.02 9.39
CA GLY A 142 -1.41 12.68 10.29
C GLY A 142 -1.24 12.02 11.67
N ASN A 143 -1.86 10.86 11.92
CA ASN A 143 -1.75 10.18 13.22
C ASN A 143 -0.63 9.14 13.21
N GLU A 144 0.61 9.60 13.45
CA GLU A 144 1.80 8.74 13.47
C GLU A 144 1.77 7.71 14.61
N THR A 145 1.20 8.03 15.77
CA THR A 145 1.01 7.06 16.87
C THR A 145 0.11 5.91 16.42
N TYR A 146 -0.92 6.21 15.65
CA TYR A 146 -1.81 5.18 15.12
C TYR A 146 -1.15 4.36 14.01
N LEU A 147 -0.36 5.01 13.16
CA LEU A 147 0.47 4.32 12.17
C LEU A 147 1.44 3.35 12.86
N GLU A 148 2.13 3.80 13.92
CA GLU A 148 3.05 2.99 14.71
C GLU A 148 2.35 1.76 15.31
N LYS A 149 1.21 1.94 15.99
CA LYS A 149 0.38 0.83 16.50
C LYS A 149 -0.02 -0.15 15.40
N THR A 150 -0.39 0.38 14.24
CA THR A 150 -0.79 -0.44 13.08
C THR A 150 0.39 -1.25 12.54
N VAL A 151 1.56 -0.63 12.39
CA VAL A 151 2.77 -1.33 11.95
C VAL A 151 3.17 -2.41 12.95
N ALA A 152 3.08 -2.14 14.25
CA ALA A 152 3.43 -3.09 15.31
C ALA A 152 2.51 -4.32 15.36
N SER A 153 1.20 -4.10 15.24
CA SER A 153 0.18 -5.15 15.46
C SER A 153 -0.32 -5.82 14.17
N VAL A 154 -0.38 -5.08 13.05
CA VAL A 154 -1.00 -5.53 11.81
C VAL A 154 0.04 -6.08 10.84
N GLY A 155 1.10 -5.32 10.53
CA GLY A 155 2.08 -5.68 9.52
C GLY A 155 2.61 -4.47 8.74
N PRO A 156 3.27 -4.70 7.59
CA PRO A 156 3.58 -3.64 6.64
C PRO A 156 2.33 -2.84 6.23
N VAL A 157 2.44 -1.52 6.18
CA VAL A 157 1.35 -0.58 5.85
C VAL A 157 1.76 0.25 4.64
N SER A 158 0.85 0.38 3.66
CA SER A 158 1.04 1.28 2.53
C SER A 158 0.92 2.74 2.97
N VAL A 159 1.92 3.57 2.61
CA VAL A 159 1.95 5.01 2.91
C VAL A 159 2.28 5.82 1.66
N ALA A 160 1.96 7.12 1.70
CA ALA A 160 2.39 8.08 0.70
C ALA A 160 3.27 9.15 1.36
N ILE A 161 4.30 9.60 0.65
CA ILE A 161 5.25 10.62 1.10
C ILE A 161 5.51 11.59 -0.05
N ASP A 162 5.95 12.81 0.28
CA ASP A 162 6.52 13.71 -0.71
C ASP A 162 7.97 13.29 -1.00
N ALA A 163 8.18 12.76 -2.21
CA ALA A 163 9.47 12.32 -2.71
C ALA A 163 10.09 13.31 -3.72
N SER A 164 9.52 14.52 -3.89
CA SER A 164 9.95 15.47 -4.92
C SER A 164 11.33 16.10 -4.68
N LEU A 165 11.83 16.02 -3.45
CA LEU A 165 13.10 16.64 -3.07
C LEU A 165 14.30 15.85 -3.61
N SER A 166 15.29 16.56 -4.17
CA SER A 166 16.56 15.96 -4.62
C SER A 166 17.30 15.20 -3.52
N SER A 167 17.18 15.65 -2.26
CA SER A 167 17.72 14.95 -1.09
C SER A 167 17.14 13.55 -0.90
N PHE A 168 15.89 13.32 -1.30
CA PHE A 168 15.26 12.02 -1.28
C PHE A 168 15.82 11.13 -2.39
N HIS A 169 15.93 11.66 -3.62
CA HIS A 169 16.46 10.91 -4.77
C HIS A 169 17.92 10.45 -4.58
N HIS A 170 18.73 11.23 -3.86
CA HIS A 170 20.15 10.94 -3.61
C HIS A 170 20.41 10.39 -2.20
N TYR A 171 19.37 9.94 -1.48
CA TYR A 171 19.53 9.33 -0.16
C TYR A 171 20.42 8.08 -0.25
N HIS A 172 21.42 7.97 0.64
CA HIS A 172 22.36 6.84 0.66
C HIS A 172 22.35 6.09 2.00
N LYS A 173 22.39 6.80 3.13
CA LYS A 173 22.30 6.23 4.49
C LYS A 173 21.95 7.32 5.52
N GLY A 174 21.46 6.91 6.69
CA GLY A 174 21.20 7.79 7.84
C GLY A 174 19.72 7.98 8.15
N LYS A 175 19.41 8.68 9.24
CA LYS A 175 18.05 9.08 9.61
C LYS A 175 17.85 10.53 9.18
N ASN A 176 17.58 10.79 7.90
CA ASN A 176 17.21 12.15 7.46
C ASN A 176 15.72 12.41 7.79
N CYS A 177 15.38 12.47 9.08
CA CYS A 177 14.10 13.00 9.54
C CYS A 177 14.20 14.52 9.61
N PHE A 178 14.17 15.19 8.47
CA PHE A 178 13.76 16.59 8.38
C PHE A 178 12.40 16.64 7.69
N LEU A 179 11.36 16.19 8.38
CA LEU A 179 9.99 16.57 8.03
C LEU A 179 9.82 18.01 8.55
N SER A 180 10.16 18.98 7.71
CA SER A 180 9.78 20.37 7.98
C SER A 180 8.25 20.41 7.99
N ARG A 181 7.67 20.72 9.16
CA ARG A 181 6.24 20.95 9.33
C ARG A 181 5.84 22.24 8.61
N TYR A 182 5.76 22.22 7.28
CA TYR A 182 5.07 23.25 6.51
C TYR A 182 3.63 22.82 6.25
N PHE A 183 2.79 22.95 7.27
CA PHE A 183 1.35 23.13 7.05
C PHE A 183 1.08 24.64 7.01
N PRO A 184 0.85 25.27 5.85
CA PRO A 184 0.31 26.62 5.83
C PRO A 184 -1.11 26.55 6.40
N ARG A 185 -1.37 27.34 7.46
CA ARG A 185 -2.74 27.57 7.94
C ARG A 185 -3.50 28.30 6.85
N PRO A 186 -4.75 27.92 6.53
CA PRO A 186 -5.60 28.75 5.69
C PRO A 186 -5.95 30.04 6.44
N THR A 187 -5.76 31.17 5.75
CA THR A 187 -6.38 32.46 6.08
C THR A 187 -7.88 32.40 5.92
#